data_AF-F3FT88-F1
#
_entry.id   AF-F3FT88-F1
#
_cell.length_a   1.000
_cell.length_b   1.000
_cell.length_c   1.000
_cell.angle_alpha   90.00
_cell.angle_beta   90.00
_cell.angle_gamma   90.00
#
_symmetry.space_group_name_H-M   'P 1'
#
loop_
_entity.id
_entity.type
_entity.pdbx_description
1 polymer ?
#
loop_
_entity_poly.entity_id
_entity_poly.type
_entity_poly.pdbx_seq_one_letter_code
_entity_poly.pdbx_strand_id
1 'polypeptide(L)'
;MSYLTRRDGRYSYRRRFPADVAEVVGRTEYRRALGTADRSEALRLAHVVSVEFDRICDAALYAPESTPEAVPTKSATDVLGNLDAVVRGITLDVVDRMQRPGWQAEIEWKKQALDAHAQGQMPPGVQMHPVTARAALRALDSVLDGNPVPLHSDDRATPVRDSTA
;
A
#
# COMPACT_ATOMS: atom_id res chain seq x y z
N MET A 1 9.07 -22.83 26.57
CA MET A 1 8.09 -22.05 27.36
C MET A 1 6.82 -21.89 26.53
N SER A 2 5.64 -22.18 27.09
CA SER A 2 4.37 -22.00 26.36
C SER A 2 3.75 -20.64 26.67
N TYR A 3 3.65 -19.77 25.66
CA TYR A 3 3.02 -18.44 25.74
C TYR A 3 1.49 -18.49 25.73
N LEU A 4 0.91 -19.56 26.26
CA LEU A 4 -0.52 -19.86 26.23
C LEU A 4 -1.21 -19.34 27.48
N THR A 5 -2.28 -18.59 27.30
CA THR A 5 -3.19 -18.14 28.37
C THR A 5 -4.59 -18.64 28.04
N ARG A 6 -5.25 -19.30 29.00
CA ARG A 6 -6.65 -19.73 28.87
C ARG A 6 -7.56 -18.66 29.45
N ARG A 7 -8.55 -18.20 28.69
CA ARG A 7 -9.59 -17.26 29.14
C ARG A 7 -10.94 -17.70 28.57
N ASP A 8 -11.97 -17.73 29.40
CA ASP A 8 -13.35 -18.06 29.00
C ASP A 8 -13.46 -19.39 28.21
N GLY A 9 -12.70 -20.40 28.66
CA GLY A 9 -12.69 -21.73 28.04
C GLY A 9 -11.81 -21.87 26.79
N ARG A 10 -11.30 -20.78 26.21
CA ARG A 10 -10.47 -20.80 24.99
C ARG A 10 -9.02 -20.41 25.26
N TYR A 11 -8.12 -20.91 24.43
CA TYR A 11 -6.70 -20.57 24.47
C TYR A 11 -6.38 -19.32 23.66
N SER A 12 -5.46 -18.53 24.19
CA SER A 12 -4.87 -17.35 23.55
C SER A 12 -3.36 -17.40 23.67
N TYR A 13 -2.67 -16.87 22.68
CA TYR A 13 -1.23 -16.65 22.68
C TYR A 13 -0.94 -15.22 23.16
N ARG A 14 -0.02 -15.08 24.11
CA ARG A 14 0.45 -13.78 24.60
C ARG A 14 1.96 -13.79 24.79
N ARG A 15 2.68 -12.97 24.03
CA ARG A 15 4.13 -12.77 24.15
C ARG A 15 4.43 -11.28 24.14
N ARG A 16 5.41 -10.85 24.94
CA ARG A 16 5.87 -9.45 24.94
C ARG A 16 6.83 -9.21 23.79
N PHE A 17 6.71 -8.05 23.16
CA PHE A 17 7.70 -7.60 22.20
C PHE A 17 9.01 -7.22 22.91
N PRO A 18 10.17 -7.51 22.30
CA PRO A 18 11.43 -6.85 22.66
C PRO A 18 11.29 -5.32 22.66
N ALA A 19 12.08 -4.59 23.46
CA ALA A 19 11.87 -3.16 23.70
C ALA A 19 12.04 -2.31 22.42
N ASP A 20 13.05 -2.64 21.63
CA ASP A 20 13.32 -2.12 20.29
C ASP A 20 12.16 -2.38 19.32
N VAL A 21 11.63 -3.61 19.28
CA VAL A 21 10.47 -3.95 18.44
C VAL A 21 9.19 -3.27 18.93
N ALA A 22 9.01 -3.13 20.24
CA ALA A 22 7.82 -2.51 20.83
C ALA A 22 7.70 -1.02 20.48
N GLU A 23 8.84 -0.33 20.38
CA GLU A 23 8.93 1.07 19.94
C GLU A 23 8.52 1.21 18.47
N VAL A 24 9.01 0.33 17.59
CA VAL A 24 8.68 0.31 16.15
C VAL A 24 7.22 -0.08 15.90
N VAL A 25 6.70 -1.09 16.60
CA VAL A 25 5.33 -1.62 16.42
C VAL A 25 4.28 -0.75 17.15
N GLY A 26 4.71 0.12 18.06
CA GLY A 26 3.82 0.97 18.87
C GLY A 26 2.97 0.19 19.89
N ARG A 27 3.33 -1.06 20.20
CA ARG A 27 2.63 -1.94 21.14
C ARG A 27 3.63 -2.80 21.90
N THR A 28 3.40 -3.02 23.18
CA THR A 28 4.33 -3.76 24.07
C THR A 28 4.05 -5.27 24.14
N GLU A 29 2.83 -5.71 23.81
CA GLU A 29 2.43 -7.11 23.89
C GLU A 29 1.70 -7.56 22.62
N TYR A 30 2.09 -8.73 22.10
CA TYR A 30 1.38 -9.43 21.04
C TYR A 30 0.37 -10.39 21.65
N ARG A 31 -0.91 -10.20 21.32
CA ARG A 31 -2.01 -11.03 21.79
C ARG A 31 -2.82 -11.57 20.62
N ARG A 32 -3.01 -12.89 20.57
CA ARG A 32 -3.83 -13.55 19.55
C ARG A 32 -4.72 -14.61 20.17
N ALA A 33 -6.01 -14.59 19.86
CA ALA A 33 -6.90 -15.69 20.23
C ALA A 33 -6.62 -16.90 19.32
N LEU A 34 -6.45 -18.09 19.90
CA LEU A 34 -6.23 -19.32 19.12
C LEU A 34 -7.56 -19.99 18.76
N GLY A 35 -8.68 -19.50 19.30
CA GLY A 35 -10.02 -19.97 18.95
C GLY A 35 -10.37 -21.38 19.45
N THR A 36 -9.41 -22.14 19.99
CA THR A 36 -9.63 -23.53 20.43
C THR A 36 -9.71 -23.68 21.95
N ALA A 37 -10.50 -24.65 22.40
CA ALA A 37 -10.56 -25.10 23.79
C ALA A 37 -9.71 -26.38 24.03
N ASP A 38 -9.21 -27.02 22.96
CA ASP A 38 -8.33 -28.17 23.03
C ASP A 38 -6.88 -27.69 23.22
N ARG A 39 -6.22 -28.22 24.26
CA ARG A 39 -4.83 -27.90 24.62
C ARG A 39 -3.84 -28.36 23.56
N SER A 40 -4.09 -29.51 22.94
CA SER A 40 -3.20 -30.12 21.95
C SER A 40 -3.16 -29.27 20.68
N GLU A 41 -4.33 -28.82 20.27
CA GLU A 41 -4.50 -27.91 19.14
C GLU A 41 -3.97 -26.51 19.45
N ALA A 42 -4.19 -26.02 20.68
CA ALA A 42 -3.64 -24.75 21.12
C ALA A 42 -2.10 -24.74 21.07
N LEU A 43 -1.43 -25.85 21.38
CA LEU A 43 0.02 -25.96 21.28
C LEU A 43 0.49 -25.90 19.83
N ARG A 44 -0.16 -26.61 18.90
CA ARG A 44 0.16 -26.49 17.46
C ARG A 44 0.00 -25.07 16.96
N LEU A 45 -1.14 -24.44 17.25
CA LEU A 45 -1.41 -23.06 16.84
C LEU A 45 -0.43 -22.08 17.50
N ALA A 46 -0.03 -22.31 18.75
CA ALA A 46 0.98 -21.49 19.41
C ALA A 46 2.35 -21.56 18.73
N HIS A 47 2.74 -22.71 18.17
CA HIS A 47 3.97 -22.83 17.40
C HIS A 47 3.90 -22.02 16.10
N VAL A 48 2.78 -22.10 15.37
CA VAL A 48 2.55 -21.29 14.17
C VAL A 48 2.59 -19.80 14.48
N VAL A 49 1.87 -19.39 15.53
CA VAL A 49 1.82 -18.00 15.98
C VAL A 49 3.18 -17.52 16.50
N SER A 50 4.01 -18.41 17.05
CA SER A 50 5.39 -18.05 17.44
C SER A 50 6.26 -17.72 16.24
N VAL A 51 6.18 -18.50 15.17
CA VAL A 51 6.93 -18.21 13.93
C VAL A 51 6.45 -16.90 13.30
N GLU A 52 5.15 -16.64 13.34
CA GLU A 52 4.59 -15.36 12.90
C GLU A 52 5.07 -14.19 13.76
N PHE A 53 5.11 -14.37 15.08
CA PHE A 53 5.66 -13.38 16.01
C PHE A 53 7.14 -13.10 15.72
N ASP A 54 7.95 -14.12 15.48
CA ASP A 54 9.37 -13.97 15.20
C ASP A 54 9.56 -13.25 13.85
N ARG A 55 8.74 -13.55 12.83
CA ARG A 55 8.72 -12.78 11.56
C ARG A 55 8.35 -11.32 11.74
N ILE A 56 7.40 -10.99 12.63
CA ILE A 56 7.03 -9.60 12.95
C ILE A 56 8.21 -8.88 13.61
N CYS A 57 8.89 -9.55 14.53
CA CYS A 57 10.09 -8.98 15.18
C CYS A 57 11.22 -8.77 14.17
N ASP A 58 11.51 -9.78 13.35
CA ASP A 58 12.53 -9.68 12.31
C ASP A 58 12.19 -8.57 11.33
N ALA A 59 10.94 -8.45 10.87
CA ALA A 59 10.53 -7.37 9.98
C ALA A 59 10.66 -5.98 10.63
N ALA A 60 10.43 -5.86 11.94
CA ALA A 60 10.62 -4.60 12.67
C ALA A 60 12.10 -4.24 12.87
N LEU A 61 12.98 -5.23 13.01
CA LEU A 61 14.43 -5.03 13.19
C LEU A 61 15.21 -4.91 11.88
N TYR A 62 14.75 -5.59 10.83
CA TYR A 62 15.33 -5.55 9.47
C TYR A 62 14.66 -4.52 8.56
N ALA A 63 13.62 -3.81 9.04
CA ALA A 63 13.20 -2.59 8.38
C ALA A 63 14.44 -1.66 8.36
N PRO A 64 15.06 -1.40 7.20
CA PRO A 64 16.13 -0.41 7.13
C PRO A 64 15.54 0.87 7.69
N GLU A 65 16.20 1.48 8.68
CA GLU A 65 15.77 2.69 9.40
C GLU A 65 14.82 3.54 8.56
N SER A 66 13.52 3.32 8.72
CA SER A 66 12.53 4.33 8.41
C SER A 66 12.60 5.33 9.57
N THR A 67 13.76 6.00 9.67
CA THR A 67 13.85 7.44 9.90
C THR A 67 12.56 8.04 9.36
N PRO A 68 11.79 8.86 10.12
CA PRO A 68 10.46 9.33 9.71
C PRO A 68 10.55 9.69 8.24
N GLU A 69 9.99 8.83 7.39
CA GLU A 69 10.47 8.71 6.02
C GLU A 69 10.15 10.06 5.40
N ALA A 70 11.21 10.86 5.27
CA ALA A 70 11.23 12.03 4.45
C ALA A 70 10.63 11.51 3.15
N VAL A 71 9.41 11.99 2.84
CA VAL A 71 8.68 11.82 1.59
C VAL A 71 9.68 11.29 0.59
N PRO A 72 9.60 10.01 0.11
CA PRO A 72 10.63 9.50 -0.78
C PRO A 72 10.78 10.59 -1.80
N THR A 73 11.93 11.28 -1.74
CA THR A 73 12.10 12.51 -2.51
C THR A 73 12.50 11.94 -3.85
N LYS A 74 11.50 11.30 -4.49
CA LYS A 74 11.50 10.90 -5.87
C LYS A 74 12.10 12.11 -6.54
N SER A 75 13.24 11.90 -7.18
CA SER A 75 13.92 13.01 -7.81
C SER A 75 12.90 13.70 -8.72
N ALA A 76 13.06 15.00 -8.98
CA ALA A 76 12.18 15.68 -9.92
C ALA A 76 12.07 14.89 -11.24
N THR A 77 13.17 14.27 -11.67
CA THR A 77 13.25 13.36 -12.80
C THR A 77 12.34 12.12 -12.65
N ASP A 78 12.32 11.48 -11.49
CA ASP A 78 11.43 10.33 -11.24
C ASP A 78 9.95 10.73 -11.17
N VAL A 79 9.64 11.86 -10.53
CA VAL A 79 8.26 12.35 -10.46
C VAL A 79 7.75 12.70 -11.85
N LEU A 80 8.53 13.48 -12.61
CA LEU A 80 8.18 13.93 -13.95
C LEU A 80 8.18 12.78 -14.96
N GLY A 81 9.15 11.87 -14.87
CA GLY A 81 9.24 10.68 -15.74
C GLY A 81 8.07 9.70 -15.56
N ASN A 82 7.44 9.68 -14.37
CA ASN A 82 6.30 8.82 -14.09
C ASN A 82 4.92 9.46 -14.38
N LEU A 83 4.85 10.73 -14.78
CA LEU A 83 3.56 11.41 -14.97
C LEU A 83 2.71 10.77 -16.05
N ASP A 84 3.32 10.37 -17.17
CA ASP A 84 2.59 9.75 -18.28
C ASP A 84 1.94 8.42 -17.86
N ALA A 85 2.71 7.57 -17.17
CA ALA A 85 2.22 6.31 -16.64
C ALA A 85 1.06 6.50 -15.64
N VAL A 86 1.13 7.54 -14.80
CA VAL A 86 0.05 7.87 -13.85
C VAL A 86 -1.19 8.37 -14.57
N VAL A 87 -1.04 9.29 -15.53
CA VAL A 87 -2.16 9.81 -16.33
C VAL A 87 -2.85 8.67 -17.05
N ARG A 88 -2.09 7.82 -17.76
CA ARG A 88 -2.60 6.64 -18.45
C ARG A 88 -3.34 5.69 -17.49
N GLY A 89 -2.73 5.37 -16.35
CA GLY A 89 -3.33 4.50 -15.35
C GLY A 89 -4.67 5.03 -14.83
N ILE A 90 -4.74 6.32 -14.53
CA ILE A 90 -5.97 6.97 -14.07
C ILE A 90 -7.03 6.98 -15.17
N THR A 91 -6.67 7.33 -16.40
CA THR A 91 -7.60 7.33 -17.54
C THR A 91 -8.23 5.95 -17.74
N LEU A 92 -7.43 4.89 -17.75
CA LEU A 92 -7.92 3.52 -17.92
C LEU A 92 -8.81 3.08 -16.74
N ASP A 93 -8.38 3.34 -15.51
CA ASP A 93 -9.12 2.95 -14.30
C ASP A 93 -10.49 3.65 -14.20
N VAL A 94 -10.56 4.94 -14.52
CA VAL A 94 -11.83 5.70 -14.53
C VAL A 94 -12.77 5.15 -15.62
N VAL A 95 -12.25 4.93 -16.83
CA VAL A 95 -13.04 4.37 -17.95
C VAL A 95 -13.55 2.96 -17.62
N ASP A 96 -12.74 2.10 -17.01
CA ASP A 96 -13.19 0.77 -16.54
C ASP A 96 -14.27 0.90 -15.47
N ARG A 97 -14.07 1.77 -14.47
CA ARG A 97 -15.01 1.92 -13.36
C ARG A 97 -16.37 2.42 -13.81
N MET A 98 -16.43 3.30 -14.82
CA MET A 98 -17.67 3.81 -15.42
C MET A 98 -18.54 2.70 -16.04
N GLN A 99 -17.98 1.52 -16.34
CA GLN A 99 -18.75 0.38 -16.86
C GLN A 99 -19.58 -0.34 -15.78
N ARG A 100 -19.37 -0.02 -14.50
CA ARG A 100 -20.02 -0.68 -13.36
C ARG A 100 -21.04 0.26 -12.69
N PRO A 101 -22.15 -0.25 -12.13
CA PRO A 101 -23.12 0.58 -11.42
C PRO A 101 -22.50 1.28 -10.20
N GLY A 102 -23.09 2.43 -9.82
CA GLY A 102 -22.66 3.22 -8.65
C GLY A 102 -21.27 3.86 -8.79
N TRP A 103 -20.72 3.96 -10.00
CA TRP A 103 -19.38 4.51 -10.24
C TRP A 103 -19.24 5.96 -9.80
N GLN A 104 -20.31 6.73 -9.82
CA GLN A 104 -20.30 8.17 -9.54
C GLN A 104 -19.78 8.46 -8.13
N ALA A 105 -20.24 7.71 -7.12
CA ALA A 105 -19.82 7.90 -5.73
C ALA A 105 -18.34 7.57 -5.52
N GLU A 106 -17.84 6.53 -6.20
CA GLU A 106 -16.43 6.15 -6.10
C GLU A 106 -15.51 7.14 -6.83
N ILE A 107 -15.94 7.65 -7.98
CA ILE A 107 -15.21 8.70 -8.70
C ILE A 107 -15.20 10.02 -7.91
N GLU A 108 -16.31 10.39 -7.27
CA GLU A 108 -16.38 11.57 -6.42
C GLU A 108 -15.42 11.45 -5.23
N TRP A 109 -15.41 10.31 -4.54
CA TRP A 109 -14.47 10.06 -3.46
C TRP A 109 -13.00 10.13 -3.94
N LYS A 110 -12.72 9.51 -5.09
CA LYS A 110 -11.38 9.54 -5.70
C LYS A 110 -10.95 10.96 -6.08
N LYS A 111 -11.87 11.78 -6.60
CA LYS A 111 -11.63 13.18 -6.94
C LYS A 111 -11.30 14.00 -5.68
N GLN A 112 -12.05 13.83 -4.60
CA GLN A 112 -11.78 14.50 -3.32
C GLN A 112 -10.41 14.10 -2.74
N ALA A 113 -10.04 12.83 -2.83
CA ALA A 113 -8.74 12.36 -2.39
C ALA A 113 -7.59 12.98 -3.22
N LEU A 114 -7.71 13.01 -4.54
CA LEU A 114 -6.71 13.62 -5.42
C LEU A 114 -6.59 15.13 -5.21
N ASP A 115 -7.70 15.83 -4.97
CA ASP A 115 -7.69 17.26 -4.66
C ASP A 115 -6.98 17.55 -3.32
N ALA A 116 -7.25 16.74 -2.28
CA ALA A 116 -6.54 16.83 -1.01
C ALA A 116 -5.01 16.65 -1.20
N HIS A 117 -4.59 15.64 -1.95
CA HIS A 117 -3.18 15.42 -2.27
C HIS A 117 -2.57 16.55 -3.12
N ALA A 118 -3.32 17.11 -4.07
CA ALA A 118 -2.90 18.24 -4.89
C ALA A 118 -2.65 19.51 -4.05
N GLN A 119 -3.39 19.67 -2.96
CA GLN A 119 -3.26 20.75 -1.97
C GLN A 119 -2.19 20.45 -0.90
N GLY A 120 -1.51 19.30 -0.99
CA GLY A 120 -0.46 18.90 -0.05
C GLY A 120 -0.98 18.27 1.24
N GLN A 121 -2.28 17.96 1.32
CA GLN A 121 -2.85 17.19 2.43
C GLN A 121 -2.59 15.69 2.20
N MET A 122 -2.00 15.01 3.18
CA MET A 122 -1.66 13.58 3.10
C MET A 122 -2.50 12.78 4.10
N PRO A 123 -3.72 12.31 3.74
CA PRO A 123 -4.45 11.37 4.58
C PRO A 123 -3.67 10.05 4.76
N PRO A 124 -3.85 9.35 5.90
CA PRO A 124 -3.12 8.11 6.17
C PRO A 124 -3.50 7.00 5.18
N GLY A 125 -2.49 6.32 4.62
CA GLY A 125 -2.66 5.10 3.83
C GLY A 125 -2.11 5.13 2.40
N VAL A 126 -1.99 6.31 1.77
CA VAL A 126 -1.35 6.47 0.44
C VAL A 126 -0.69 7.85 0.37
N GLN A 127 0.62 7.91 0.12
CA GLN A 127 1.34 9.17 -0.08
C GLN A 127 1.60 9.39 -1.57
N MET A 128 0.83 10.27 -2.21
CA MET A 128 1.06 10.70 -3.59
C MET A 128 1.71 12.08 -3.62
N HIS A 129 2.71 12.28 -4.48
CA HIS A 129 3.35 13.58 -4.66
C HIS A 129 2.33 14.60 -5.24
N PRO A 130 2.28 15.86 -4.77
CA PRO A 130 1.25 16.82 -5.19
C PRO A 130 1.20 17.09 -6.70
N VAL A 131 2.34 17.07 -7.38
CA VAL A 131 2.42 17.23 -8.85
C VAL A 131 1.76 16.04 -9.55
N THR A 132 2.00 14.83 -9.06
CA THR A 132 1.40 13.59 -9.57
C THR A 132 -0.11 13.59 -9.33
N ALA A 133 -0.56 14.03 -8.16
CA ALA A 133 -1.98 14.16 -7.83
C ALA A 133 -2.70 15.17 -8.73
N ARG A 134 -2.07 16.31 -9.05
CA ARG A 134 -2.62 17.29 -10.02
C ARG A 134 -2.72 16.74 -11.42
N ALA A 135 -1.73 15.98 -11.87
CA ALA A 135 -1.78 15.33 -13.19
C ALA A 135 -2.91 14.28 -13.25
N ALA A 136 -3.02 13.45 -12.21
CA ALA A 136 -4.11 12.48 -12.07
C ALA A 136 -5.50 13.14 -12.03
N LEU A 137 -5.66 14.22 -11.27
CA LEU A 137 -6.92 14.96 -11.18
C LEU A 137 -7.35 15.51 -12.54
N ARG A 138 -6.43 16.14 -13.29
CA ARG A 138 -6.72 16.63 -14.64
C ARG A 138 -7.11 15.50 -15.60
N ALA A 139 -6.43 14.36 -15.52
CA ALA A 139 -6.75 13.20 -16.35
C ALA A 139 -8.16 12.66 -16.05
N LEU A 140 -8.53 12.61 -14.76
CA LEU A 140 -9.88 12.25 -14.33
C LEU A 140 -10.93 13.22 -14.87
N ASP A 141 -10.73 14.53 -14.69
CA ASP A 141 -11.67 15.55 -15.20
C ASP A 141 -11.82 15.47 -16.72
N SER A 142 -10.72 15.26 -17.45
CA SER A 142 -10.72 15.10 -18.90
C SER A 142 -11.56 13.91 -19.37
N VAL A 143 -11.53 12.78 -18.63
CA VAL A 143 -12.39 11.62 -18.92
C VAL A 143 -13.86 11.96 -18.68
N LEU A 144 -14.18 12.63 -17.57
CA LEU A 144 -15.56 13.01 -17.24
C LEU A 144 -16.15 14.01 -18.22
N ASP A 145 -15.33 14.92 -18.75
CA ASP A 145 -15.72 15.89 -19.78
C ASP A 145 -15.82 15.25 -21.19
N GLY A 146 -15.54 13.96 -21.33
CA GLY A 146 -15.59 13.24 -22.61
C GLY A 146 -14.41 13.53 -23.55
N ASN A 147 -13.32 14.10 -23.04
CA ASN A 147 -12.11 14.43 -23.79
C ASN A 147 -10.86 13.79 -23.14
N PRO A 148 -10.79 12.45 -23.02
CA PRO A 148 -9.67 11.79 -22.37
C PRO A 148 -8.35 12.07 -23.08
N VAL A 149 -7.26 12.17 -22.32
CA VAL A 149 -5.92 12.35 -22.87
C VAL A 149 -5.60 11.20 -23.85
N PRO A 150 -5.14 11.48 -25.08
CA PRO A 150 -4.78 10.45 -26.04
C PRO A 150 -3.73 9.52 -25.45
N LEU A 151 -4.03 8.22 -25.38
CA LEU A 151 -3.05 7.22 -24.97
C LEU A 151 -2.07 7.01 -26.13
N HIS A 152 -0.90 7.63 -26.04
CA HIS A 152 0.18 7.34 -26.97
C HIS A 152 0.70 5.94 -26.67
N SER A 153 0.51 5.04 -27.64
CA SER A 153 1.22 3.76 -27.64
C SER A 153 2.67 4.11 -27.95
N ASP A 154 3.55 4.07 -26.95
CA ASP A 154 4.98 4.24 -27.17
C ASP A 154 5.48 2.96 -27.87
N ASP A 155 5.12 2.82 -29.15
CA ASP A 155 5.60 1.79 -30.06
C ASP A 155 7.00 2.21 -30.52
N ARG A 156 7.93 2.32 -29.58
CA ARG A 156 9.35 2.39 -29.89
C ARG A 156 9.84 0.96 -30.16
N ALA A 157 9.34 0.39 -31.26
CA ALA A 157 10.07 -0.62 -31.98
C ALA A 157 11.36 0.05 -32.50
N THR A 158 12.45 -0.14 -31.76
CA THR A 158 13.79 0.24 -32.23
C THR A 158 14.02 -0.48 -33.56
N PRO A 159 14.25 0.22 -34.69
CA PRO A 159 14.75 -0.46 -35.87
C PRO A 159 16.16 -0.95 -35.54
N VAL A 160 16.33 -2.26 -35.43
CA VAL A 160 17.66 -2.90 -35.45
C VAL A 160 18.29 -2.47 -36.76
N ARG A 161 19.24 -1.52 -36.68
CA ARG A 161 20.07 -1.16 -37.82
C ARG A 161 20.97 -2.34 -38.11
N ASP A 162 20.75 -2.95 -39.28
CA ASP A 162 21.75 -3.71 -39.98
C ASP A 162 23.06 -2.91 -40.02
N SER A 163 24.12 -3.50 -39.50
CA SER A 163 25.50 -3.08 -39.76
C SER A 163 26.29 -4.32 -40.17
N THR A 164 26.43 -4.44 -41.48
CA THR A 164 27.46 -5.16 -42.23
C THR A 164 28.83 -5.17 -41.56
N ALA A 165 29.43 -6.35 -41.48
CA ALA A 165 30.85 -6.60 -41.73
C ALA A 165 31.00 -8.01 -42.31
#